data_AF-A0A2U0T0B9-F1
#
_entry.id   AF-A0A2U0T0B9-F1
#
_cell.length_a   1.000
_cell.length_b   1.000
_cell.length_c   1.000
_cell.angle_alpha   90.00
_cell.angle_beta   90.00
_cell.angle_gamma   90.00
#
_symmetry.space_group_name_H-M   'P 1'
#
loop_
_entity.id
_entity.type
_entity.pdbx_description
1 polymer ?
#
loop_
_entity_poly.entity_id
_entity_poly.type
_entity_poly.pdbx_seq_one_letter_code
_entity_poly.pdbx_strand_id
1 'polypeptide(L)'
;MTKEIYNWILDPAGRCVYLLSDAMMLNSLLTRSVIAANAQRGLLTIARSIVLKKKDLATITSYNRLIQQQGLIEEKAHELIAADFHALNIQGILSMWVAIEVAVEDTVLAVLINDEPTARQIIAGFAKGKPDIPVGQLSEESANLVFKRMERSAREQPNVIDAYCWLLGEINVELQLRNEESKVLAELYCVRNCVMHRGGIADREVVEKVPELGAIPGKKIHIDKGRYHRYIEAGNRFATKLLEAVLASSYIKTKGD
;
A
#
# COMPACT_ATOMS: atom_id res chain seq x y z
N MET A 1 -12.88 -34.24 -4.51
CA MET A 1 -13.02 -33.96 -3.06
C MET A 1 -12.47 -32.55 -2.81
N THR A 2 -13.22 -31.55 -3.25
CA THR A 2 -12.93 -30.13 -2.98
C THR A 2 -13.24 -29.91 -1.52
N LYS A 3 -12.22 -29.65 -0.70
CA LYS A 3 -12.47 -29.05 0.62
C LYS A 3 -13.27 -27.79 0.35
N GLU A 4 -14.50 -27.71 0.84
CA GLU A 4 -15.22 -26.44 0.92
C GLU A 4 -14.30 -25.50 1.72
N ILE A 5 -13.65 -24.58 1.02
CA ILE A 5 -12.91 -23.50 1.66
C ILE A 5 -13.98 -22.56 2.15
N TYR A 6 -14.47 -22.80 3.37
CA TYR A 6 -15.33 -21.86 4.07
C TYR A 6 -14.62 -20.52 4.14
N ASN A 7 -15.39 -19.45 3.93
CA ASN A 7 -14.95 -18.07 4.14
C ASN A 7 -13.78 -17.63 3.24
N TRP A 8 -13.77 -18.08 1.98
CA TRP A 8 -12.81 -17.65 0.94
C TRP A 8 -12.71 -16.12 0.81
N ILE A 9 -13.79 -15.40 1.10
CA ILE A 9 -13.85 -13.93 1.06
C ILE A 9 -12.91 -13.26 2.08
N LEU A 10 -12.48 -14.00 3.13
CA LEU A 10 -11.54 -13.47 4.13
C LEU A 10 -10.12 -13.32 3.59
N ASP A 11 -9.73 -14.10 2.58
CA ASP A 11 -8.33 -14.14 2.11
C ASP A 11 -7.85 -12.77 1.59
N PRO A 12 -8.59 -12.06 0.71
CA PRO A 12 -8.18 -10.72 0.26
C PRO A 12 -8.05 -9.69 1.39
N ALA A 13 -9.02 -9.64 2.31
CA ALA A 13 -8.99 -8.70 3.43
C ALA A 13 -7.86 -9.01 4.43
N GLY A 14 -7.66 -10.30 4.74
CA GLY A 14 -6.55 -10.76 5.57
C GLY A 14 -5.18 -10.49 4.93
N ARG A 15 -5.06 -10.69 3.61
CA ARG A 15 -3.87 -10.36 2.83
C ARG A 15 -3.59 -8.87 2.84
N CYS A 16 -4.61 -8.01 2.80
CA CYS A 16 -4.44 -6.56 2.95
C CYS A 16 -3.71 -6.22 4.27
N VAL A 17 -4.23 -6.72 5.39
CA VAL A 17 -3.63 -6.51 6.73
C VAL A 17 -2.19 -7.01 6.79
N TYR A 18 -1.94 -8.19 6.21
CA TYR A 18 -0.60 -8.77 6.13
C TYR A 18 0.36 -7.89 5.32
N LEU A 19 -0.02 -7.48 4.10
CA LEU A 19 0.82 -6.67 3.22
C LEU A 19 1.12 -5.28 3.79
N LEU A 20 0.15 -4.66 4.47
CA LEU A 20 0.37 -3.40 5.19
C LEU A 20 1.38 -3.56 6.33
N SER A 21 1.23 -4.62 7.12
CA SER A 21 2.14 -4.94 8.22
C SER A 21 3.57 -5.20 7.71
N ASP A 22 3.70 -5.93 6.60
CA ASP A 22 4.99 -6.21 5.96
C ASP A 22 5.63 -4.93 5.43
N ALA A 23 4.88 -4.08 4.73
CA ALA A 23 5.36 -2.79 4.25
C ALA A 23 5.87 -1.88 5.39
N MET A 24 5.16 -1.84 6.52
CA MET A 24 5.58 -1.11 7.71
C MET A 24 6.86 -1.69 8.32
N MET A 25 6.95 -3.02 8.43
CA MET A 25 8.11 -3.72 8.97
C MET A 25 9.35 -3.45 8.12
N LEU A 26 9.24 -3.61 6.80
CA LEU A 26 10.33 -3.35 5.84
C LEU A 26 10.79 -1.90 5.93
N ASN A 27 9.88 -0.92 5.94
CA ASN A 27 10.24 0.49 6.06
C ASN A 27 10.95 0.80 7.39
N SER A 28 10.51 0.19 8.49
CA SER A 28 11.16 0.31 9.81
C SER A 28 12.55 -0.30 9.84
N LEU A 29 12.75 -1.47 9.22
CA LEU A 29 14.05 -2.12 9.09
C LEU A 29 15.01 -1.28 8.24
N LEU A 30 14.55 -0.71 7.12
CA LEU A 30 15.36 0.15 6.26
C LEU A 30 15.74 1.45 6.98
N THR A 31 14.80 2.08 7.69
CA THR A 31 15.06 3.29 8.48
C THR A 31 16.13 3.03 9.54
N ARG A 32 16.03 1.92 10.29
CA ARG A 32 17.05 1.53 11.28
C ARG A 32 18.40 1.22 10.63
N SER A 33 18.41 0.58 9.48
CA SER A 33 19.63 0.28 8.72
C SER A 33 20.33 1.55 8.27
N VAL A 34 19.59 2.58 7.82
CA VAL A 34 20.15 3.89 7.47
C VAL A 34 20.74 4.58 8.69
N ILE A 35 20.06 4.57 9.85
CA ILE A 35 20.58 5.14 11.10
C ILE A 35 21.87 4.43 11.52
N ALA A 36 21.89 3.09 11.46
CA ALA A 36 23.07 2.30 11.80
C ALA A 36 24.24 2.59 10.86
N ALA A 37 23.97 2.69 9.55
CA ALA A 37 24.97 3.04 8.53
C ALA A 37 25.60 4.41 8.78
N ASN A 38 24.78 5.42 9.15
CA ASN A 38 25.26 6.75 9.51
C ASN A 38 26.17 6.76 10.76
N ALA A 39 25.98 5.82 11.69
CA ALA A 39 26.79 5.71 12.91
C ALA A 39 28.03 4.79 12.76
N GLN A 40 28.11 4.02 11.67
CA GLN A 40 29.06 2.91 11.55
C GLN A 40 30.53 3.36 11.56
N ARG A 41 30.84 4.52 10.98
CA ARG A 41 32.22 5.04 10.96
C ARG A 41 32.74 5.36 12.36
N GLY A 42 31.91 5.91 13.23
CA GLY A 42 32.29 6.18 14.62
C GLY A 42 32.65 4.88 15.35
N LEU A 43 31.83 3.85 15.18
CA LEU A 43 32.07 2.52 15.77
C LEU A 43 33.36 1.88 15.25
N LEU A 44 33.60 1.92 13.93
CA LEU A 44 34.84 1.41 13.33
C LEU A 44 36.07 2.18 13.81
N THR A 45 35.96 3.49 14.01
CA THR A 45 37.04 4.33 14.53
C THR A 45 37.38 3.96 15.98
N ILE A 46 36.37 3.75 16.82
CA ILE A 46 36.55 3.29 18.21
C ILE A 46 37.20 1.90 18.22
N ALA A 47 36.67 0.95 17.44
CA ALA A 47 37.22 -0.40 17.35
C ALA A 47 38.69 -0.40 16.89
N ARG A 48 39.01 0.40 15.86
CA ARG A 48 40.39 0.62 15.41
C ARG A 48 41.29 1.14 16.53
N SER A 49 40.80 2.07 17.37
CA SER A 49 41.58 2.62 18.49
C SER A 49 41.92 1.57 19.55
N ILE A 50 41.03 0.59 19.78
CA ILE A 50 41.25 -0.52 20.70
C ILE A 50 42.32 -1.47 20.14
N VAL A 51 42.25 -1.79 18.85
CA VAL A 51 43.24 -2.64 18.17
C VAL A 51 44.61 -1.96 18.10
N LEU A 52 44.64 -0.64 17.89
CA LEU A 52 45.88 0.14 17.88
C LEU A 52 46.69 -0.03 19.17
N LYS A 53 46.00 -0.07 20.33
CA LYS A 53 46.65 -0.33 21.63
C LYS A 53 47.30 -1.71 21.72
N LYS A 54 46.80 -2.69 20.97
CA LYS A 54 47.33 -4.06 20.89
C LYS A 54 48.46 -4.21 19.85
N LYS A 55 48.77 -3.15 19.08
CA LYS A 55 49.80 -3.12 18.03
C LYS A 55 49.64 -4.19 16.92
N ASP A 56 48.41 -4.66 16.69
CA ASP A 56 48.11 -5.59 15.60
C ASP A 56 47.95 -4.84 14.26
N LEU A 57 49.07 -4.71 13.54
CA LEU A 57 49.15 -3.95 12.29
C LEU A 57 48.27 -4.52 11.16
N ALA A 58 48.10 -5.84 11.11
CA ALA A 58 47.27 -6.49 10.10
C ALA A 58 45.81 -6.10 10.29
N THR A 59 45.31 -6.20 11.53
CA THR A 59 43.94 -5.83 11.85
C THR A 59 43.69 -4.32 11.70
N ILE A 60 44.66 -3.46 12.06
CA ILE A 60 44.57 -2.00 11.83
C ILE A 60 44.40 -1.68 10.33
N THR A 61 45.12 -2.38 9.47
CA THR A 61 45.03 -2.19 8.01
C THR A 61 43.63 -2.54 7.50
N SER A 62 43.06 -3.65 7.98
CA SER A 62 41.67 -4.03 7.69
C SER A 62 40.65 -2.97 8.13
N TYR A 63 40.80 -2.41 9.34
CA TYR A 63 39.93 -1.32 9.80
C TYR A 63 40.07 -0.05 8.96
N ASN A 64 41.29 0.33 8.55
CA ASN A 64 41.48 1.50 7.68
C ASN A 64 40.73 1.34 6.36
N ARG A 65 40.79 0.15 5.75
CA ARG A 65 40.05 -0.15 4.52
C ARG A 65 38.54 -0.06 4.73
N LEU A 66 38.03 -0.63 5.83
CA LEU A 66 36.60 -0.55 6.17
C LEU A 66 36.14 0.89 6.37
N ILE A 67 36.91 1.70 7.10
CA ILE A 67 36.60 3.13 7.33
C ILE A 67 36.58 3.91 6.01
N GLN A 68 37.55 3.65 5.13
CA GLN A 68 37.60 4.30 3.82
C GLN A 68 36.40 3.93 2.94
N GLN A 69 35.99 2.66 2.94
CA GLN A 69 34.85 2.17 2.16
C GLN A 69 33.51 2.71 2.68
N GLN A 70 33.42 3.08 3.95
CA GLN A 70 32.19 3.57 4.57
C GLN A 70 31.84 5.02 4.22
N GLY A 71 32.77 5.81 3.68
CA GLY A 71 32.53 7.25 3.44
C GLY A 71 31.30 7.54 2.58
N LEU A 72 31.12 6.81 1.47
CA LEU A 72 29.96 6.98 0.57
C LEU A 72 28.64 6.53 1.21
N ILE A 73 28.69 5.46 2.01
CA ILE A 73 27.50 4.91 2.67
C ILE A 73 27.01 5.88 3.76
N GLU A 74 27.94 6.41 4.56
CA GLU A 74 27.67 7.41 5.59
C GLU A 74 27.08 8.70 4.98
N GLU A 75 27.66 9.20 3.89
CA GLU A 75 27.15 10.39 3.19
C GLU A 75 25.71 10.18 2.70
N LYS A 76 25.43 9.04 2.06
CA LYS A 76 24.08 8.71 1.59
C LYS A 76 23.09 8.50 2.74
N ALA A 77 23.53 7.88 3.83
CA ALA A 77 22.72 7.73 5.02
C ALA A 77 22.40 9.09 5.66
N HIS A 78 23.37 10.00 5.69
CA HIS A 78 23.20 11.36 6.17
C HIS A 78 22.19 12.14 5.33
N GLU A 79 22.29 12.07 3.99
CA GLU A 79 21.31 12.68 3.06
C GLU A 79 19.89 12.17 3.32
N LEU A 80 19.72 10.85 3.51
CA LEU A 80 18.42 10.26 3.80
C LEU A 80 17.86 10.72 5.15
N ILE A 81 18.70 10.81 6.19
CA ILE A 81 18.29 11.31 7.51
C ILE A 81 17.90 12.79 7.44
N ALA A 82 18.71 13.61 6.75
CA ALA A 82 18.46 15.04 6.58
C ALA A 82 17.17 15.32 5.79
N ALA A 83 16.82 14.42 4.87
CA ALA A 83 15.55 14.46 4.14
C ALA A 83 14.39 13.75 4.87
N ASP A 84 14.50 13.53 6.20
CA ASP A 84 13.56 12.78 7.04
C ASP A 84 13.03 11.49 6.41
N PHE A 85 13.95 10.74 5.80
CA PHE A 85 13.72 9.45 5.16
C PHE A 85 12.70 9.51 4.02
N HIS A 86 12.53 10.67 3.38
CA HIS A 86 11.57 10.90 2.30
C HIS A 86 11.52 9.79 1.23
N ALA A 87 12.69 9.36 0.75
CA ALA A 87 12.77 8.30 -0.27
C ALA A 87 12.23 6.95 0.25
N LEU A 88 12.49 6.61 1.51
CA LEU A 88 11.96 5.39 2.13
C LEU A 88 10.46 5.52 2.40
N ASN A 89 10.03 6.67 2.90
CA ASN A 89 8.62 6.97 3.14
C ASN A 89 7.80 6.85 1.84
N ILE A 90 8.34 7.33 0.71
CA ILE A 90 7.72 7.13 -0.62
C ILE A 90 7.52 5.64 -0.92
N GLN A 91 8.55 4.82 -0.74
CA GLN A 91 8.44 3.38 -1.01
C GLN A 91 7.38 2.74 -0.11
N GLY A 92 7.36 3.09 1.17
CA GLY A 92 6.37 2.60 2.11
C GLY A 92 4.92 2.95 1.72
N ILE A 93 4.66 4.18 1.26
CA ILE A 93 3.30 4.58 0.84
C ILE A 93 2.88 3.91 -0.46
N LEU A 94 3.80 3.65 -1.39
CA LEU A 94 3.51 2.93 -2.63
C LEU A 94 3.13 1.48 -2.33
N SER A 95 3.92 0.79 -1.49
CA SER A 95 3.62 -0.58 -1.07
C SER A 95 2.27 -0.68 -0.36
N MET A 96 1.96 0.29 0.50
CA MET A 96 0.65 0.35 1.16
C MET A 96 -0.50 0.56 0.16
N TRP A 97 -0.34 1.48 -0.79
CA TRP A 97 -1.40 1.75 -1.76
C TRP A 97 -1.69 0.52 -2.63
N VAL A 98 -0.64 -0.18 -3.07
CA VAL A 98 -0.78 -1.46 -3.80
C VAL A 98 -1.53 -2.50 -2.97
N ALA A 99 -1.24 -2.61 -1.67
CA ALA A 99 -1.96 -3.53 -0.79
C ALA A 99 -3.47 -3.23 -0.69
N ILE A 100 -3.86 -1.95 -0.74
CA ILE A 100 -5.26 -1.51 -0.75
C ILE A 100 -5.90 -1.83 -2.11
N GLU A 101 -5.26 -1.45 -3.21
CA GLU A 101 -5.73 -1.70 -4.58
C GLU A 101 -6.02 -3.19 -4.81
N VAL A 102 -5.02 -4.04 -4.53
CA VAL A 102 -5.11 -5.49 -4.71
C VAL A 102 -6.18 -6.09 -3.81
N ALA A 103 -6.32 -5.61 -2.57
CA ALA A 103 -7.34 -6.15 -1.67
C ALA A 103 -8.76 -5.89 -2.18
N VAL A 104 -9.05 -4.68 -2.68
CA VAL A 104 -10.37 -4.35 -3.25
C VAL A 104 -10.63 -5.18 -4.50
N GLU A 105 -9.67 -5.25 -5.42
CA GLU A 105 -9.78 -6.04 -6.64
C GLU A 105 -10.00 -7.53 -6.33
N ASP A 106 -9.14 -8.13 -5.50
CA ASP A 106 -9.23 -9.53 -5.13
C ASP A 106 -10.54 -9.85 -4.39
N THR A 107 -11.04 -8.94 -3.54
CA THR A 107 -12.36 -9.12 -2.89
C THR A 107 -13.48 -9.18 -3.93
N VAL A 108 -13.51 -8.25 -4.89
CA VAL A 108 -14.54 -8.24 -5.94
C VAL A 108 -14.44 -9.47 -6.84
N LEU A 109 -13.23 -9.81 -7.29
CA LEU A 109 -13.00 -11.00 -8.11
C LEU A 109 -13.40 -12.28 -7.38
N ALA A 110 -13.08 -12.39 -6.09
CA ALA A 110 -13.46 -13.56 -5.30
C ALA A 110 -14.98 -13.74 -5.25
N VAL A 111 -15.77 -12.67 -5.09
CA VAL A 111 -17.24 -12.75 -5.16
C VAL A 111 -17.71 -13.13 -6.55
N LEU A 112 -17.20 -12.48 -7.60
CA LEU A 112 -17.60 -12.76 -8.98
C LEU A 112 -17.34 -14.23 -9.38
N ILE A 113 -16.30 -14.85 -8.83
CA ILE A 113 -15.92 -16.24 -9.11
C ILE A 113 -16.72 -17.24 -8.26
N ASN A 114 -17.01 -16.92 -7.00
CA ASN A 114 -17.55 -17.90 -6.05
C ASN A 114 -19.05 -17.71 -5.74
N ASP A 115 -19.64 -16.55 -6.04
CA ASP A 115 -21.06 -16.28 -5.84
C ASP A 115 -21.78 -15.96 -7.15
N GLU A 116 -22.27 -17.02 -7.79
CA GLU A 116 -22.97 -16.94 -9.07
C GLU A 116 -24.21 -16.00 -9.06
N PRO A 117 -25.07 -15.99 -8.01
CA PRO A 117 -26.21 -15.07 -7.96
C PRO A 117 -25.79 -13.59 -8.03
N THR A 118 -24.82 -13.15 -7.21
CA THR A 118 -24.31 -11.77 -7.25
C THR A 118 -23.66 -11.47 -8.60
N ALA A 119 -22.84 -12.39 -9.13
CA ALA A 119 -22.21 -12.21 -10.43
C ALA A 119 -23.24 -12.01 -11.56
N ARG A 120 -24.31 -12.82 -11.59
CA ARG A 120 -25.40 -12.68 -12.56
C ARG A 120 -26.13 -11.34 -12.41
N GLN A 121 -26.38 -10.89 -11.19
CA GLN A 121 -27.02 -9.59 -10.91
C GLN A 121 -26.18 -8.44 -11.46
N ILE A 122 -24.88 -8.43 -11.17
CA ILE A 122 -23.94 -7.40 -11.64
C ILE A 122 -23.87 -7.39 -13.18
N ILE A 123 -23.72 -8.57 -13.81
CA ILE A 123 -23.67 -8.68 -15.28
C ILE A 123 -24.96 -8.16 -15.92
N ALA A 124 -26.13 -8.45 -15.32
CA ALA A 124 -27.41 -7.97 -15.81
C ALA A 124 -27.53 -6.43 -15.75
N GLY A 125 -26.90 -5.80 -14.76
CA GLY A 125 -26.83 -4.33 -14.63
C GLY A 125 -26.11 -3.63 -15.79
N PHE A 126 -25.13 -4.29 -16.43
CA PHE A 126 -24.36 -3.73 -17.55
C PHE A 126 -25.02 -3.89 -18.93
N ALA A 127 -26.36 -3.85 -19.00
CA ALA A 127 -27.21 -4.25 -20.13
C ALA A 127 -26.86 -3.68 -21.53
N LYS A 128 -25.99 -2.66 -21.65
CA LYS A 128 -25.47 -2.16 -22.94
C LYS A 128 -24.08 -2.75 -23.26
N GLY A 129 -24.03 -3.61 -24.29
CA GLY A 129 -22.77 -4.15 -24.83
C GLY A 129 -22.30 -5.46 -24.18
N LYS A 130 -23.20 -6.42 -24.02
CA LYS A 130 -22.92 -7.77 -23.49
C LYS A 130 -21.77 -8.43 -24.28
N PRO A 131 -20.64 -8.82 -23.65
CA PRO A 131 -19.88 -9.95 -24.13
C PRO A 131 -20.74 -11.19 -23.90
N ASP A 132 -20.45 -12.25 -24.64
CA ASP A 132 -21.00 -13.58 -24.38
C ASP A 132 -20.35 -14.13 -23.10
N ILE A 133 -20.70 -13.56 -21.95
CA ILE A 133 -20.20 -14.02 -20.64
C ILE A 133 -21.00 -15.28 -20.30
N PRO A 134 -20.35 -16.43 -20.06
CA PRO A 134 -21.04 -17.68 -19.76
C PRO A 134 -22.01 -17.54 -18.60
N VAL A 135 -23.15 -18.21 -18.71
CA VAL A 135 -24.09 -18.39 -17.61
C VAL A 135 -23.55 -19.50 -16.72
N GLY A 136 -23.06 -19.16 -15.53
CA GLY A 136 -22.43 -20.12 -14.63
C GLY A 136 -21.40 -19.47 -13.71
N GLN A 137 -20.63 -20.32 -13.03
CA GLN A 137 -19.44 -19.89 -12.32
C GLN A 137 -18.45 -19.23 -13.29
N LEU A 138 -18.02 -18.00 -13.00
CA LEU A 138 -17.10 -17.28 -13.86
C LEU A 138 -15.69 -17.86 -13.77
N SER A 139 -15.02 -17.97 -14.91
CA SER A 139 -13.56 -18.09 -14.92
C SER A 139 -12.91 -16.80 -14.43
N GLU A 140 -11.68 -16.88 -13.95
CA GLU A 140 -10.90 -15.71 -13.55
C GLU A 140 -10.80 -14.66 -14.66
N GLU A 141 -10.60 -15.08 -15.91
CA GLU A 141 -10.58 -14.18 -17.08
C GLU A 141 -11.92 -13.47 -17.27
N SER A 142 -13.05 -14.19 -17.14
CA SER A 142 -14.39 -13.62 -17.27
C SER A 142 -14.69 -12.65 -16.13
N ALA A 143 -14.32 -13.00 -14.89
CA ALA A 143 -14.46 -12.14 -13.72
C ALA A 143 -13.65 -10.85 -13.88
N ASN A 144 -12.43 -10.92 -14.40
CA ASN A 144 -11.60 -9.76 -14.73
C ASN A 144 -12.25 -8.83 -15.77
N LEU A 145 -12.92 -9.37 -16.78
CA LEU A 145 -13.64 -8.58 -17.77
C LEU A 145 -14.83 -7.84 -17.15
N VAL A 146 -15.55 -8.48 -16.23
CA VAL A 146 -16.64 -7.86 -15.47
C VAL A 146 -16.09 -6.77 -14.54
N PHE A 147 -15.05 -7.08 -13.76
CA PHE A 147 -14.40 -6.13 -12.87
C PHE A 147 -13.94 -4.86 -13.60
N LYS A 148 -13.29 -4.98 -14.77
CA LYS A 148 -12.89 -3.82 -15.59
C LYS A 148 -14.06 -2.93 -16.03
N ARG A 149 -15.27 -3.49 -16.17
CA ARG A 149 -16.49 -2.71 -16.47
C ARG A 149 -17.02 -2.02 -15.21
N MET A 150 -17.00 -2.72 -14.08
CA MET A 150 -17.31 -2.12 -12.78
C MET A 150 -16.35 -0.96 -12.50
N GLU A 151 -15.04 -1.17 -12.62
CA GLU A 151 -14.02 -0.14 -12.41
C GLU A 151 -14.23 1.08 -13.32
N ARG A 152 -14.60 0.87 -14.59
CA ARG A 152 -14.94 1.97 -15.49
C ARG A 152 -16.14 2.79 -15.00
N SER A 153 -17.16 2.12 -14.48
CA SER A 153 -18.36 2.76 -13.93
C SER A 153 -18.05 3.47 -12.61
N ALA A 154 -17.15 2.89 -11.79
CA ALA A 154 -16.68 3.48 -10.54
C ALA A 154 -15.94 4.81 -10.73
N ARG A 155 -15.47 5.12 -11.95
CA ARG A 155 -14.85 6.43 -12.28
C ARG A 155 -15.84 7.60 -12.24
N GLU A 156 -17.14 7.32 -12.20
CA GLU A 156 -18.18 8.34 -12.00
C GLU A 156 -18.24 8.81 -10.54
N GLN A 157 -17.58 8.11 -9.62
CA GLN A 157 -17.54 8.49 -8.21
C GLN A 157 -16.63 9.72 -7.98
N PRO A 158 -16.90 10.54 -6.94
CA PRO A 158 -16.18 11.80 -6.72
C PRO A 158 -14.67 11.64 -6.51
N ASN A 159 -14.26 10.52 -5.89
CA ASN A 159 -12.86 10.17 -5.71
C ASN A 159 -12.66 8.64 -5.71
N VAL A 160 -11.40 8.20 -5.70
CA VAL A 160 -11.03 6.78 -5.78
C VAL A 160 -11.50 5.96 -4.57
N ILE A 161 -11.64 6.58 -3.40
CA ILE A 161 -12.08 5.88 -2.19
C ILE A 161 -13.59 5.65 -2.24
N ASP A 162 -14.34 6.63 -2.72
CA ASP A 162 -15.76 6.47 -3.01
C ASP A 162 -15.97 5.41 -4.10
N ALA A 163 -15.09 5.36 -5.10
CA ALA A 163 -15.06 4.30 -6.12
C ALA A 163 -14.86 2.91 -5.50
N TYR A 164 -13.93 2.73 -4.55
CA TYR A 164 -13.73 1.47 -3.85
C TYR A 164 -14.92 1.09 -2.97
N CYS A 165 -15.48 2.04 -2.22
CA CYS A 165 -16.67 1.78 -1.41
C CYS A 165 -17.85 1.37 -2.29
N TRP A 166 -18.03 2.01 -3.45
CA TRP A 166 -19.05 1.64 -4.43
C TRP A 166 -18.82 0.25 -5.00
N LEU A 167 -17.60 -0.08 -5.44
CA LEU A 167 -17.28 -1.41 -5.99
C LEU A 167 -17.58 -2.54 -4.99
N LEU A 168 -17.26 -2.33 -3.71
CA LEU A 168 -17.54 -3.29 -2.65
C LEU A 168 -19.05 -3.33 -2.33
N GLY A 169 -19.75 -2.19 -2.36
CA GLY A 169 -21.20 -2.14 -2.20
C GLY A 169 -21.97 -2.92 -3.27
N GLU A 170 -21.50 -2.89 -4.54
CA GLU A 170 -22.12 -3.66 -5.63
C GLU A 170 -22.07 -5.18 -5.41
N ILE A 171 -21.13 -5.66 -4.59
CA ILE A 171 -21.03 -7.05 -4.14
C ILE A 171 -21.55 -7.23 -2.71
N ASN A 172 -22.39 -6.35 -2.18
CA ASN A 172 -22.93 -6.41 -0.81
C ASN A 172 -21.86 -6.49 0.30
N VAL A 173 -20.68 -5.91 0.06
CA VAL A 173 -19.64 -5.70 1.07
C VAL A 173 -19.64 -4.20 1.43
N GLU A 174 -20.38 -3.86 2.48
CA GLU A 174 -20.61 -2.46 2.87
C GLU A 174 -19.41 -1.88 3.64
N LEU A 175 -18.45 -1.32 2.92
CA LEU A 175 -17.32 -0.61 3.50
C LEU A 175 -17.71 0.82 3.89
N GLN A 176 -17.70 1.12 5.18
CA GLN A 176 -17.96 2.46 5.71
C GLN A 176 -16.70 3.07 6.31
N LEU A 177 -16.27 4.20 5.74
CA LEU A 177 -15.14 5.00 6.21
C LEU A 177 -15.62 6.32 6.77
N ARG A 178 -14.93 6.83 7.79
CA ARG A 178 -15.16 8.18 8.29
C ARG A 178 -14.63 9.20 7.26
N ASN A 179 -15.27 10.36 7.18
CA ASN A 179 -14.86 11.43 6.25
C ASN A 179 -13.36 11.78 6.36
N GLU A 180 -12.80 11.75 7.57
CA GLU A 180 -11.36 11.99 7.79
C GLU A 180 -10.48 10.90 7.16
N GLU A 181 -10.88 9.62 7.25
CA GLU A 181 -10.15 8.49 6.68
C GLU A 181 -10.17 8.56 5.14
N SER A 182 -11.35 8.80 4.55
CA SER A 182 -11.49 8.96 3.11
C SER A 182 -10.67 10.12 2.57
N LYS A 183 -10.62 11.25 3.27
CA LYS A 183 -9.77 12.39 2.89
C LYS A 183 -8.29 12.05 2.87
N VAL A 184 -7.78 11.40 3.93
CA VAL A 184 -6.36 11.04 4.01
C VAL A 184 -5.97 10.01 2.94
N LEU A 185 -6.85 9.06 2.64
CA LEU A 185 -6.63 8.07 1.58
C LEU A 185 -6.72 8.69 0.18
N ALA A 186 -7.62 9.65 -0.04
CA ALA A 186 -7.67 10.41 -1.29
C ALA A 186 -6.41 11.28 -1.48
N GLU A 187 -5.89 11.89 -0.41
CA GLU A 187 -4.59 12.57 -0.43
C GLU A 187 -3.46 11.61 -0.83
N LEU A 188 -3.40 10.45 -0.18
CA LEU A 188 -2.41 9.41 -0.48
C LEU A 188 -2.45 8.97 -1.95
N TYR A 189 -3.64 8.78 -2.52
CA TYR A 189 -3.82 8.48 -3.95
C TYR A 189 -3.23 9.57 -4.84
N CYS A 190 -3.52 10.84 -4.56
CA CYS A 190 -2.97 11.97 -5.29
C CYS A 190 -1.43 12.00 -5.21
N VAL A 191 -0.86 11.78 -4.02
CA VAL A 191 0.60 11.69 -3.84
C VAL A 191 1.18 10.53 -4.65
N ARG A 192 0.58 9.33 -4.58
CA ARG A 192 1.00 8.16 -5.36
C ARG A 192 1.01 8.47 -6.85
N ASN A 193 -0.01 9.14 -7.37
CA ASN A 193 -0.06 9.53 -8.78
C ASN A 193 1.05 10.51 -9.17
N CYS A 194 1.32 11.52 -8.34
CA CYS A 194 2.45 12.43 -8.57
C CYS A 194 3.80 11.70 -8.54
N VAL A 195 4.00 10.79 -7.58
CA VAL A 195 5.22 9.98 -7.48
C VAL A 195 5.41 9.11 -8.72
N MET A 196 4.40 8.33 -9.08
CA MET A 196 4.47 7.33 -10.16
C MET A 196 4.54 7.92 -11.55
N HIS A 197 3.83 9.02 -11.81
CA HIS A 197 3.70 9.57 -13.16
C HIS A 197 4.48 10.87 -13.38
N ARG A 198 4.95 11.54 -12.31
CA ARG A 198 5.57 12.86 -12.40
C ARG A 198 6.84 13.02 -11.56
N GLY A 199 7.45 11.92 -11.11
CA GLY A 199 8.67 11.95 -10.30
C GLY A 199 8.51 12.68 -8.96
N GLY A 200 7.29 12.66 -8.42
CA GLY A 200 6.92 13.31 -7.17
C GLY A 200 6.61 14.81 -7.29
N ILE A 201 6.53 15.36 -8.51
CA ILE A 201 6.23 16.79 -8.73
C ILE A 201 4.72 17.01 -8.66
N ALA A 202 4.30 17.93 -7.78
CA ALA A 202 2.91 18.35 -7.65
C ALA A 202 2.45 19.17 -8.86
N ASP A 203 1.22 18.97 -9.28
CA ASP A 203 0.57 19.78 -10.31
C ASP A 203 -0.58 20.61 -9.74
N ARG A 204 -1.24 21.38 -10.61
CA ARG A 204 -2.37 22.24 -10.18
C ARG A 204 -3.53 21.40 -9.66
N GLU A 205 -3.81 20.29 -10.31
CA GLU A 205 -4.92 19.41 -9.95
C GLU A 205 -4.78 18.85 -8.53
N VAL A 206 -3.60 18.35 -8.14
CA VAL A 206 -3.37 17.85 -6.77
C VAL A 206 -3.48 18.96 -5.73
N VAL A 207 -3.01 20.18 -6.04
CA VAL A 207 -3.09 21.32 -5.12
C VAL A 207 -4.54 21.79 -4.92
N GLU A 208 -5.37 21.72 -5.97
CA GLU A 208 -6.79 22.05 -5.92
C GLU A 208 -7.61 20.97 -5.22
N LYS A 209 -7.35 19.68 -5.52
CA LYS A 209 -8.08 18.55 -4.93
C LYS A 209 -7.73 18.32 -3.47
N VAL A 210 -6.49 18.58 -3.08
CA VAL A 210 -5.97 18.25 -1.74
C VAL A 210 -5.19 19.41 -1.16
N PRO A 211 -5.86 20.50 -0.76
CA PRO A 211 -5.20 21.69 -0.22
C PRO A 211 -4.44 21.40 1.10
N GLU A 212 -4.92 20.44 1.89
CA GLU A 212 -4.30 20.00 3.15
C GLU A 212 -2.87 19.42 2.95
N LEU A 213 -2.55 18.95 1.73
CA LEU A 213 -1.21 18.48 1.37
C LEU A 213 -0.17 19.62 1.47
N GLY A 214 -0.60 20.88 1.33
CA GLY A 214 0.29 22.05 1.33
C GLY A 214 1.29 22.03 0.16
N ALA A 215 0.97 21.32 -0.92
CA ALA A 215 1.85 21.21 -2.08
C ALA A 215 1.86 22.50 -2.91
N ILE A 216 2.97 22.73 -3.60
CA ILE A 216 3.15 23.88 -4.49
C ILE A 216 3.30 23.36 -5.92
N PRO A 217 2.53 23.85 -6.91
CA PRO A 217 2.64 23.37 -8.28
C PRO A 217 4.07 23.50 -8.82
N GLY A 218 4.57 22.44 -9.46
CA GLY A 218 5.94 22.37 -9.99
C GLY A 218 7.03 22.06 -8.96
N LYS A 219 6.68 21.85 -7.68
CA LYS A 219 7.62 21.43 -6.64
C LYS A 219 7.45 19.96 -6.29
N LYS A 220 8.53 19.32 -5.84
CA LYS A 220 8.47 17.96 -5.30
C LYS A 220 7.66 17.94 -4.01
N ILE A 221 6.75 16.97 -3.90
CA ILE A 221 6.02 16.69 -2.67
C ILE A 221 7.01 16.03 -1.71
N HIS A 222 7.22 16.65 -0.55
CA HIS A 222 8.01 16.05 0.52
C HIS A 222 7.12 15.20 1.42
N ILE A 223 7.60 14.00 1.76
CA ILE A 223 6.91 13.04 2.65
C ILE A 223 7.82 12.81 3.85
N ASP A 224 7.60 13.58 4.89
CA ASP A 224 8.26 13.37 6.19
C ASP A 224 7.65 12.17 6.93
N LYS A 225 8.23 11.83 8.08
CA LYS A 225 7.73 10.73 8.92
C LYS A 225 6.32 10.96 9.44
N GLY A 226 5.95 12.20 9.75
CA GLY A 226 4.63 12.52 10.30
C GLY A 226 3.54 12.23 9.28
N ARG A 227 3.72 12.68 8.04
CA ARG A 227 2.83 12.41 6.92
C ARG A 227 2.81 10.93 6.54
N TYR A 228 3.98 10.28 6.52
CA TYR A 228 4.08 8.83 6.34
C TYR A 228 3.22 8.08 7.38
N HIS A 229 3.37 8.42 8.66
CA HIS A 229 2.63 7.78 9.74
C HIS A 229 1.12 7.99 9.58
N ARG A 230 0.69 9.20 9.27
CA ARG A 230 -0.73 9.52 9.02
C ARG A 230 -1.33 8.66 7.90
N TYR A 231 -0.58 8.43 6.83
CA TYR A 231 -1.03 7.56 5.74
C TYR A 231 -1.10 6.09 6.16
N ILE A 232 -0.11 5.60 6.90
CA ILE A 232 -0.10 4.24 7.43
C ILE A 232 -1.30 4.01 8.37
N GLU A 233 -1.61 4.96 9.25
CA GLU A 233 -2.79 4.87 10.12
C GLU A 233 -4.08 4.79 9.30
N ALA A 234 -4.23 5.60 8.26
CA ALA A 234 -5.40 5.56 7.38
C ALA A 234 -5.50 4.23 6.62
N GLY A 235 -4.39 3.70 6.10
CA GLY A 235 -4.35 2.39 5.45
C GLY A 235 -4.71 1.24 6.39
N ASN A 236 -4.19 1.25 7.63
CA ASN A 236 -4.54 0.25 8.64
C ASN A 236 -6.03 0.32 9.03
N ARG A 237 -6.59 1.53 9.14
CA ARG A 237 -8.03 1.71 9.38
C ARG A 237 -8.85 1.19 8.21
N PHE A 238 -8.43 1.45 6.97
CA PHE A 238 -9.06 0.89 5.78
C PHE A 238 -9.06 -0.64 5.82
N ALA A 239 -7.91 -1.28 6.02
CA ALA A 239 -7.81 -2.76 6.04
C ALA A 239 -8.65 -3.37 7.17
N THR A 240 -8.67 -2.73 8.34
CA THR A 240 -9.53 -3.15 9.46
C THR A 240 -11.02 -3.05 9.07
N LYS A 241 -11.43 -1.93 8.47
CA LYS A 241 -12.81 -1.71 8.03
C LYS A 241 -13.23 -2.65 6.90
N LEU A 242 -12.33 -2.97 5.98
CA LEU A 242 -12.55 -3.97 4.95
C LEU A 242 -12.76 -5.35 5.57
N LEU A 243 -11.93 -5.74 6.53
CA LEU A 243 -12.09 -7.01 7.23
C LEU A 243 -13.42 -7.06 8.01
N GLU A 244 -13.79 -5.98 8.70
CA GLU A 244 -15.10 -5.86 9.38
C GLU A 244 -16.27 -5.99 8.38
N ALA A 245 -16.21 -5.30 7.24
CA ALA A 245 -17.25 -5.36 6.21
C ALA A 245 -17.38 -6.75 5.60
N VAL A 246 -16.26 -7.42 5.32
CA VAL A 246 -16.24 -8.81 4.85
C VAL A 246 -16.82 -9.74 5.90
N LEU A 247 -16.44 -9.58 7.18
CA LEU A 247 -16.96 -10.39 8.28
C LEU A 247 -18.48 -10.23 8.47
N ALA A 248 -19.02 -9.05 8.16
CA ALA A 248 -20.45 -8.76 8.22
C ALA A 248 -21.23 -9.14 6.96
N SER A 249 -20.55 -9.53 5.88
CA SER A 249 -21.20 -9.88 4.60
C SER A 249 -21.91 -11.24 4.66
N SER A 250 -22.84 -11.47 3.73
CA SER A 250 -23.53 -12.76 3.58
C SER A 250 -22.63 -13.91 3.10
N TYR A 251 -21.36 -13.63 2.75
CA TYR A 251 -20.42 -14.62 2.25
C TYR A 251 -19.71 -15.40 3.37
N ILE A 252 -19.84 -14.95 4.61
CA ILE A 252 -19.29 -15.66 5.78
C ILE A 252 -20.29 -16.69 6.26
N LYS A 253 -19.84 -17.94 6.34
CA LYS A 253 -20.59 -19.05 6.92
C LYS A 253 -20.07 -19.34 8.31
N THR A 254 -20.96 -19.40 9.29
CA THR A 254 -20.63 -19.84 10.64
C THR A 254 -21.03 -21.29 10.83
N LYS A 255 -20.45 -21.97 11.83
CA LYS A 255 -20.74 -23.38 12.10
C LYS A 255 -22.19 -23.51 12.59
N GLY A 256 -23.12 -23.73 11.68
CA GLY A 256 -24.57 -23.69 11.93
C GLY A 256 -25.42 -23.31 10.72
N ASP A 257 -24.80 -22.68 9.70
CA ASP A 257 -25.38 -22.37 8.38
C ASP A 257 -25.04 -23.46 7.34
#